data_AF-A0A852DCQ8-F1
#
_entry.id   AF-A0A852DCQ8-F1
#
_cell.length_a   1.000
_cell.length_b   1.000
_cell.length_c   1.000
_cell.angle_alpha   90.00
_cell.angle_beta   90.00
_cell.angle_gamma   90.00
#
_symmetry.space_group_name_H-M   'P 1'
#
loop_
_entity.id
_entity.type
_entity.pdbx_description
1 polymer ?
#
loop_
_entity_poly.entity_id
_entity_poly.type
_entity_poly.pdbx_seq_one_letter_code
_entity_poly.pdbx_strand_id
1 'polypeptide(L)'
;ECTFIVLDSERWPGQAEENSMVGDVNLFLTNAEDPTVGEIEIMIAEPSCRGRGFGKEATLLMMAYGVRKLGITKFEAKIGQENEASICMFKKLHFKEVAVNSIFQEVTLKLDVSDQERQWLLEQTNHVEEKSYAELKQPAGVLDT
;
A
#
# COMPACT_ATOMS: atom_id res chain seq x y z
N GLU A 1 -9.86 -4.89 8.17
CA GLU A 1 -8.50 -4.35 8.03
C GLU A 1 -7.67 -5.32 7.21
N CYS A 2 -6.78 -4.82 6.36
CA CYS A 2 -5.83 -5.60 5.58
C CYS A 2 -4.46 -4.91 5.66
N THR A 3 -3.40 -5.69 5.92
CA THR A 3 -2.03 -5.16 6.08
C THR A 3 -1.10 -5.88 5.13
N PHE A 4 -0.32 -5.10 4.37
CA PHE A 4 0.82 -5.60 3.62
C PHE A 4 2.09 -5.26 4.38
N ILE A 5 2.91 -6.27 4.66
CA ILE A 5 4.26 -6.08 5.18
C ILE A 5 5.22 -5.91 4.00
N VAL A 6 6.02 -4.84 4.02
CA VAL A 6 6.98 -4.52 2.96
C VAL A 6 8.32 -5.14 3.31
N LEU A 7 8.76 -6.08 2.48
CA LEU A 7 10.09 -6.70 2.57
C LEU A 7 11.03 -6.09 1.53
N ASP A 8 12.28 -5.83 1.92
CA ASP A 8 13.35 -5.42 1.01
C ASP A 8 13.90 -6.62 0.23
N SER A 9 13.73 -6.62 -1.09
CA SER A 9 14.21 -7.68 -1.97
C SER A 9 15.74 -7.80 -2.02
N GLU A 10 16.48 -6.75 -1.65
CA GLU A 10 17.95 -6.84 -1.53
C GLU A 10 18.36 -7.68 -0.31
N ARG A 11 17.45 -7.85 0.66
CA ARG A 11 17.65 -8.62 1.89
C ARG A 11 16.96 -9.98 1.84
N TRP A 12 15.85 -10.09 1.10
CA TRP A 12 15.05 -11.30 0.98
C TRP A 12 14.90 -11.77 -0.48
N PRO A 13 15.22 -13.05 -0.80
CA PRO A 13 15.69 -14.11 0.11
C PRO A 13 17.20 -13.98 0.40
N GLY A 14 17.60 -14.07 1.68
CA GLY A 14 19.02 -13.99 2.06
C GLY A 14 19.27 -13.92 3.58
N GLN A 15 18.38 -13.27 4.31
CA GLN A 15 18.36 -13.25 5.78
C GLN A 15 16.95 -13.59 6.31
N ALA A 16 16.78 -13.60 7.64
CA ALA A 16 15.48 -13.78 8.26
C ALA A 16 14.46 -12.72 7.77
N GLU A 17 13.21 -13.14 7.63
CA GLU A 17 12.12 -12.30 7.10
C GLU A 17 11.92 -11.05 7.94
N GLU A 18 11.96 -11.19 9.27
CA GLU A 18 11.82 -10.10 10.25
C GLU A 18 12.88 -9.02 10.06
N ASN A 19 14.11 -9.42 9.72
CA ASN A 19 15.21 -8.48 9.47
C ASN A 19 15.06 -7.77 8.11
N SER A 20 14.21 -8.29 7.23
CA SER A 20 13.96 -7.78 5.89
C SER A 20 12.71 -6.88 5.83
N MET A 21 11.93 -6.81 6.91
CA MET A 21 10.78 -5.90 7.04
C MET A 21 11.25 -4.45 7.12
N VAL A 22 10.75 -3.61 6.21
CA VAL A 22 11.14 -2.19 6.13
C VAL A 22 9.97 -1.23 6.31
N GLY A 23 8.74 -1.74 6.34
CA GLY A 23 7.53 -0.96 6.49
C GLY A 23 6.27 -1.78 6.26
N ASP A 24 5.14 -1.09 6.19
CA ASP A 24 3.83 -1.67 6.02
C ASP A 24 2.85 -0.69 5.38
N VAL A 25 1.81 -1.25 4.74
CA VAL A 25 0.64 -0.50 4.25
C VAL A 25 -0.60 -1.11 4.90
N ASN A 26 -1.44 -0.28 5.49
CA ASN A 26 -2.72 -0.69 6.06
C ASN A 26 -3.88 -0.18 5.21
N LEU A 27 -4.92 -0.99 5.09
CA LEU A 27 -6.19 -0.66 4.48
C LEU A 27 -7.33 -0.94 5.46
N PHE A 28 -7.90 0.12 6.01
CA PHE A 28 -8.98 0.08 6.98
C PHE A 28 -10.33 0.19 6.26
N LEU A 29 -11.23 -0.75 6.55
CA LEU A 29 -12.59 -0.82 5.99
C LEU A 29 -13.59 -0.45 7.08
N THR A 30 -13.53 0.79 7.53
CA THR A 30 -14.19 1.25 8.76
C THR A 30 -15.59 1.82 8.52
N ASN A 31 -15.95 2.12 7.26
CA ASN A 31 -17.27 2.63 6.94
C ASN A 31 -18.27 1.47 6.77
N ALA A 32 -19.06 1.20 7.83
CA ALA A 32 -20.07 0.14 7.80
C ALA A 32 -21.24 0.44 6.83
N GLU A 33 -21.48 1.71 6.50
CA GLU A 33 -22.55 2.12 5.57
C GLU A 33 -22.10 2.08 4.10
N ASP A 34 -20.80 2.29 3.84
CA ASP A 34 -20.20 2.20 2.51
C ASP A 34 -18.95 1.30 2.53
N PRO A 35 -19.11 -0.03 2.29
CA PRO A 35 -17.99 -0.98 2.29
C PRO A 35 -17.04 -0.77 1.10
N THR A 36 -17.35 0.15 0.18
CA THR A 36 -16.51 0.46 -0.97
C THR A 36 -15.46 1.53 -0.68
N VAL A 37 -15.43 2.08 0.55
CA VAL A 37 -14.45 3.05 1.02
C VAL A 37 -13.36 2.36 1.83
N GLY A 38 -12.10 2.58 1.46
CA GLY A 38 -10.94 2.12 2.21
C GLY A 38 -10.04 3.28 2.63
N GLU A 39 -9.74 3.39 3.92
CA GLU A 39 -8.72 4.31 4.42
C GLU A 39 -7.33 3.65 4.35
N ILE A 40 -6.41 4.26 3.60
CA ILE A 40 -5.08 3.73 3.33
C ILE A 40 -4.00 4.51 4.09
N GLU A 41 -3.12 3.77 4.77
CA GLU A 41 -1.98 4.29 5.51
C GLU A 41 -0.71 3.56 5.09
N ILE A 42 0.41 4.29 5.02
CA ILE A 42 1.71 3.74 4.60
C ILE A 42 2.81 4.25 5.52
N MET A 43 3.65 3.33 6.00
CA MET A 43 4.83 3.64 6.78
C MET A 43 6.04 2.90 6.21
N ILE A 44 7.11 3.63 5.89
CA ILE A 44 8.44 3.04 5.69
C ILE A 44 9.26 3.34 6.92
N ALA A 45 9.27 2.36 7.83
CA ALA A 45 9.92 2.45 9.14
C ALA A 45 11.43 2.66 8.98
N GLU A 46 12.08 1.88 8.11
CA GLU A 46 13.53 1.89 7.91
C GLU A 46 13.99 3.17 7.19
N PRO A 47 14.75 4.08 7.85
CA PRO A 47 15.17 5.34 7.23
C PRO A 47 15.99 5.16 5.96
N SER A 48 16.83 4.12 5.89
CA SER A 48 17.65 3.81 4.71
C SER A 48 16.85 3.37 3.49
N CYS A 49 15.56 3.03 3.67
CA CYS A 49 14.64 2.63 2.59
C CYS A 49 13.71 3.77 2.15
N ARG A 50 13.72 4.92 2.83
CA ARG A 50 12.89 6.09 2.46
C ARG A 50 13.42 6.77 1.19
N GLY A 51 12.53 7.38 0.42
CA GLY A 51 12.89 8.07 -0.82
C GLY A 51 13.31 7.18 -2.00
N ARG A 52 13.28 5.84 -1.83
CA ARG A 52 13.65 4.86 -2.87
C ARG A 52 12.46 4.28 -3.65
N GLY A 53 11.24 4.77 -3.38
CA GLY A 53 10.02 4.34 -4.09
C GLY A 53 9.21 3.22 -3.41
N PHE A 54 9.72 2.63 -2.32
CA PHE A 54 9.06 1.54 -1.57
C PHE A 54 7.62 1.90 -1.16
N GLY A 55 7.43 3.07 -0.56
CA GLY A 55 6.09 3.52 -0.13
C GLY A 55 5.13 3.65 -1.31
N LYS A 56 5.59 4.21 -2.44
CA LYS A 56 4.76 4.37 -3.65
C LYS A 56 4.32 3.02 -4.20
N GLU A 57 5.27 2.10 -4.36
CA GLU A 57 4.99 0.76 -4.89
C GLU A 57 4.02 0.01 -3.96
N ALA A 58 4.32 -0.04 -2.66
CA ALA A 58 3.47 -0.75 -1.71
C ALA A 58 2.05 -0.17 -1.65
N THR A 59 1.91 1.16 -1.69
CA THR A 59 0.59 1.82 -1.78
C THR A 59 -0.15 1.44 -3.06
N LEU A 60 0.50 1.43 -4.22
CA LEU A 60 -0.10 1.00 -5.50
C LEU A 60 -0.58 -0.46 -5.43
N LEU A 61 0.22 -1.36 -4.84
CA LEU A 61 -0.14 -2.77 -4.66
C LEU A 61 -1.38 -2.93 -3.78
N MET A 62 -1.43 -2.25 -2.63
CA MET A 62 -2.58 -2.29 -1.73
C MET A 62 -3.83 -1.71 -2.40
N MET A 63 -3.70 -0.61 -3.14
CA MET A 63 -4.82 -0.04 -3.90
C MET A 63 -5.32 -1.02 -4.98
N ALA A 64 -4.42 -1.63 -5.74
CA ALA A 64 -4.79 -2.61 -6.77
C ALA A 64 -5.49 -3.83 -6.16
N TYR A 65 -5.01 -4.31 -5.02
CA TYR A 65 -5.66 -5.36 -4.25
C TYR A 65 -7.07 -4.94 -3.78
N GLY A 66 -7.21 -3.74 -3.21
CA GLY A 66 -8.48 -3.18 -2.78
C GLY A 66 -9.51 -3.14 -3.92
N VAL A 67 -9.11 -2.67 -5.09
CA VAL A 67 -9.98 -2.59 -6.28
C VAL A 67 -10.33 -3.98 -6.83
N ARG A 68 -9.36 -4.90 -6.92
CA ARG A 68 -9.56 -6.21 -7.55
C ARG A 68 -10.29 -7.23 -6.67
N LYS A 69 -9.98 -7.25 -5.37
CA LYS A 69 -10.36 -8.34 -4.46
C LYS A 69 -11.39 -7.91 -3.42
N LEU A 70 -11.38 -6.63 -3.03
CA LEU A 70 -12.24 -6.12 -1.96
C LEU A 70 -13.39 -5.25 -2.47
N GLY A 71 -13.39 -4.88 -3.76
CA GLY A 71 -14.44 -4.02 -4.34
C GLY A 71 -14.37 -2.56 -3.90
N ILE A 72 -13.18 -2.08 -3.51
CA ILE A 72 -12.97 -0.68 -3.13
C ILE A 72 -13.07 0.21 -4.36
N THR A 73 -13.87 1.26 -4.23
CA THR A 73 -14.08 2.28 -5.28
C THR A 73 -13.68 3.67 -4.83
N LYS A 74 -13.39 3.87 -3.54
CA LYS A 74 -12.92 5.13 -2.98
C LYS A 74 -11.81 4.88 -1.98
N PHE A 75 -10.72 5.62 -2.10
CA PHE A 75 -9.64 5.62 -1.12
C PHE A 75 -9.58 6.94 -0.38
N GLU A 76 -9.28 6.87 0.91
CA GLU A 76 -9.01 8.05 1.75
C GLU A 76 -7.65 7.90 2.41
N ALA A 77 -6.89 8.97 2.52
CA ALA A 77 -5.65 9.01 3.29
C ALA A 77 -5.66 10.24 4.18
N LYS A 78 -5.42 10.05 5.48
CA LYS A 78 -5.22 11.13 6.45
C LYS A 78 -3.75 11.22 6.78
N ILE A 79 -3.17 12.40 6.58
CA ILE A 79 -1.72 12.58 6.65
C ILE A 79 -1.43 13.85 7.46
N GLY A 80 -0.48 13.78 8.39
CA GLY A 80 0.02 14.96 9.10
C GLY A 80 0.53 16.02 8.11
N GLN A 81 0.20 17.29 8.33
CA GLN A 81 0.50 18.39 7.41
C GLN A 81 1.99 18.59 7.14
N GLU A 82 2.84 18.22 8.10
CA GLU A 82 4.30 18.25 7.99
C GLU A 82 4.90 17.11 7.15
N ASN A 83 4.12 16.05 6.86
CA ASN A 83 4.56 14.93 6.04
C ASN A 83 4.37 15.21 4.55
N GLU A 84 5.07 16.25 4.07
CA GLU A 84 5.03 16.72 2.69
C GLU A 84 5.40 15.60 1.69
N ALA A 85 6.30 14.70 2.09
CA ALA A 85 6.71 13.56 1.28
C ALA A 85 5.53 12.65 0.94
N SER A 86 4.73 12.27 1.94
CA SER A 86 3.56 11.40 1.73
C SER A 86 2.45 12.16 1.01
N ILE A 87 2.19 13.42 1.37
CA ILE A 87 1.20 14.26 0.68
C ILE A 87 1.53 14.37 -0.82
N CYS A 88 2.79 14.64 -1.16
CA CYS A 88 3.25 14.73 -2.55
C CYS A 88 3.14 13.38 -3.27
N MET A 89 3.45 12.28 -2.59
CA MET A 89 3.28 10.94 -3.14
C MET A 89 1.82 10.66 -3.47
N PHE A 90 0.89 10.85 -2.53
CA PHE A 90 -0.53 10.60 -2.76
C PHE A 90 -1.12 11.51 -3.84
N LYS A 91 -0.72 12.79 -3.90
CA LYS A 91 -1.11 13.69 -5.00
C LYS A 91 -0.65 13.16 -6.38
N LYS A 92 0.55 12.57 -6.48
CA LYS A 92 1.02 11.89 -7.70
C LYS A 92 0.26 10.60 -8.01
N LEU A 93 -0.39 10.00 -7.02
CA LEU A 93 -1.29 8.85 -7.17
C LEU A 93 -2.75 9.29 -7.43
N HIS A 94 -2.95 10.51 -7.93
CA HIS A 94 -4.23 11.12 -8.30
C HIS A 94 -5.16 11.45 -7.12
N PHE A 95 -4.72 11.28 -5.86
CA PHE A 95 -5.51 11.74 -4.73
C PHE A 95 -5.62 13.26 -4.72
N LYS A 96 -6.79 13.75 -4.31
CA LYS A 96 -7.13 15.17 -4.21
C LYS A 96 -7.37 15.51 -2.76
N GLU A 97 -6.90 16.69 -2.36
CA GLU A 97 -7.13 17.23 -1.03
C GLU A 97 -8.59 17.67 -0.92
N VAL A 98 -9.28 17.21 0.12
CA VAL A 98 -10.72 17.50 0.33
C VAL A 98 -11.02 18.14 1.67
N ALA A 99 -10.15 17.98 2.67
CA ALA A 99 -10.31 18.59 3.97
C ALA A 99 -8.95 18.80 4.66
N VAL A 100 -8.90 19.81 5.53
CA VAL A 100 -7.79 20.07 6.44
C VAL A 100 -8.35 20.10 7.86
N ASN A 101 -7.76 19.34 8.76
CA ASN A 101 -8.10 19.34 10.18
C ASN A 101 -7.04 20.11 10.97
N SER A 102 -7.39 21.31 11.43
CA SER A 102 -6.49 22.18 12.19
C SER A 102 -6.28 21.74 13.64
N ILE A 103 -7.14 20.88 14.19
CA ILE A 103 -6.98 20.38 15.57
C ILE A 103 -5.93 19.28 15.58
N PHE A 104 -6.03 18.33 14.64
CA PHE A 104 -5.08 17.21 14.53
C PHE A 104 -3.88 17.53 13.64
N GLN A 105 -3.83 18.70 13.01
CA GLN A 105 -2.78 19.10 12.07
C GLN A 105 -2.63 18.10 10.92
N GLU A 106 -3.77 17.67 10.37
CA GLU A 106 -3.85 16.67 9.30
C GLU A 106 -4.52 17.23 8.05
N VAL A 107 -4.22 16.60 6.92
CA VAL A 107 -4.89 16.78 5.63
C VAL A 107 -5.53 15.46 5.23
N THR A 108 -6.77 15.53 4.77
CA THR A 108 -7.49 14.40 4.17
C THR A 108 -7.44 14.48 2.66
N LEU A 109 -6.91 13.42 2.06
CA LEU A 109 -6.81 13.20 0.62
C LEU A 109 -7.78 12.08 0.22
N LYS A 110 -8.45 12.22 -0.92
CA LYS A 110 -9.36 11.21 -1.46
C LYS A 110 -9.11 10.90 -2.92
N LEU A 111 -9.41 9.68 -3.32
CA LEU A 111 -9.42 9.23 -4.70
C LEU A 111 -10.70 8.42 -4.95
N ASP A 112 -11.55 8.93 -5.84
CA ASP A 112 -12.63 8.14 -6.43
C ASP A 112 -12.05 7.35 -7.62
N VAL A 113 -12.21 6.04 -7.61
CA VAL A 113 -11.69 5.13 -8.64
C VAL A 113 -12.69 5.06 -9.79
N SER A 114 -12.56 5.97 -10.75
CA SER A 114 -13.30 5.83 -12.02
C SER A 114 -12.68 4.74 -12.90
N ASP A 115 -13.31 4.44 -14.03
CA ASP A 115 -12.76 3.50 -15.01
C ASP A 115 -11.36 3.91 -15.50
N GLN A 116 -11.09 5.22 -15.61
CA GLN A 116 -9.79 5.75 -16.01
C GLN A 116 -8.72 5.48 -14.93
N GLU A 117 -8.99 5.82 -13.68
CA GLU A 117 -8.10 5.56 -12.54
C GLU A 117 -7.89 4.06 -12.34
N ARG A 118 -8.93 3.25 -12.53
CA ARG A 118 -8.85 1.79 -12.49
C ARG A 118 -7.86 1.29 -13.54
N GLN A 119 -8.02 1.70 -14.80
CA GLN A 119 -7.15 1.28 -15.88
C GLN A 119 -5.70 1.71 -15.63
N TRP A 120 -5.49 2.97 -15.24
CA TRP A 120 -4.17 3.49 -14.89
C TRP A 120 -3.52 2.68 -13.76
N LEU A 121 -4.25 2.37 -12.68
CA LEU A 121 -3.74 1.61 -11.55
C LEU A 121 -3.35 0.17 -11.96
N LEU A 122 -4.15 -0.46 -12.83
CA LEU A 122 -3.85 -1.78 -13.36
C LEU A 122 -2.60 -1.78 -14.24
N GLU A 123 -2.39 -0.72 -15.03
CA GLU A 123 -1.17 -0.53 -15.82
C GLU A 123 0.06 -0.31 -14.94
N GLN A 124 -0.06 0.46 -13.84
CA GLN A 124 1.03 0.66 -12.88
C GLN A 124 1.42 -0.61 -12.13
N THR A 125 0.59 -1.65 -12.14
CA THR A 125 0.79 -2.89 -11.37
C THR A 125 0.76 -4.13 -12.25
N ASN A 126 1.03 -3.98 -13.55
CA ASN A 126 0.99 -5.09 -14.51
C ASN A 126 2.19 -6.04 -14.38
N HIS A 127 3.30 -5.57 -13.80
CA HIS A 127 4.52 -6.32 -13.57
C HIS A 127 4.48 -7.19 -12.31
N VAL A 128 3.39 -7.11 -11.55
CA VAL A 128 3.27 -7.71 -10.22
C VAL A 128 2.91 -9.19 -10.32
N GLU A 129 3.66 -10.03 -9.61
CA GLU A 129 3.38 -11.46 -9.47
C GLU A 129 2.76 -11.74 -8.09
N GLU A 130 1.55 -12.31 -8.06
CA GLU A 130 0.92 -12.83 -6.84
C GLU A 130 1.33 -14.31 -6.64
N LYS A 131 1.87 -14.65 -5.47
CA LYS A 131 2.27 -16.03 -5.10
C LYS A 131 1.72 -16.39 -3.72
N SER A 132 1.42 -17.66 -3.49
CA SER A 132 1.04 -18.13 -2.16
C SER A 132 2.25 -18.09 -1.23
N TYR A 133 2.08 -17.48 -0.07
CA TYR A 133 3.13 -17.45 0.96
C TYR A 133 3.54 -18.86 1.42
N ALA A 134 2.57 -19.81 1.46
CA ALA A 134 2.84 -21.19 1.84
C ALA A 134 3.74 -21.91 0.83
N GLU A 135 3.63 -21.59 -0.46
CA GLU A 135 4.46 -22.16 -1.52
C GLU A 135 5.90 -21.60 -1.48
N LEU A 136 6.05 -20.32 -1.11
CA LEU A 136 7.35 -19.67 -0.97
C LEU A 136 8.17 -20.17 0.22
N LYS A 137 7.51 -20.69 1.27
CA LYS A 137 8.16 -21.28 2.44
C LYS A 137 8.46 -22.78 2.33
N GLN A 138 8.10 -23.45 1.23
CA GLN A 138 8.54 -24.83 1.03
C GLN A 138 10.06 -24.84 0.82
N PRO A 139 10.82 -25.61 1.62
CA PRO A 139 12.26 -25.75 1.39
C PRO A 139 12.46 -26.34 0.00
N ALA A 140 13.40 -25.77 -0.77
CA ALA A 140 13.84 -26.36 -2.02
C ALA A 140 14.39 -27.77 -1.74
N GLY A 141 13.59 -28.79 -2.04
CA GLY A 141 14.00 -30.19 -2.02
C GLY A 141 13.76 -30.92 -0.70
N VAL A 142 12.56 -31.46 -0.52
CA VAL A 142 12.45 -32.87 -0.09
C VAL A 142 12.14 -33.65 -1.36
N LEU A 143 13.19 -34.20 -1.97
CA LEU A 143 13.02 -35.31 -2.92
C LEU A 143 12.49 -36.47 -2.08
N ASP A 144 11.20 -36.77 -2.23
CA ASP A 144 10.65 -38.05 -1.76
C ASP A 144 11.48 -39.17 -2.42
N THR A 145 12.11 -39.98 -1.58
CA THR A 145 12.78 -41.23 -1.95
C THR A 145 11.83 -42.39 -1.76
#